data_AF-A0AAW9AAJ1-F1
#
_entry.id   AF-A0AAW9AAJ1-F1
#
_cell.length_a   1.000
_cell.length_b   1.000
_cell.length_c   1.000
_cell.angle_alpha   90.00
_cell.angle_beta   90.00
_cell.angle_gamma   90.00
#
_symmetry.space_group_name_H-M   'P 1'
#
loop_
_entity.id
_entity.type
_entity.pdbx_description
1 polymer ?
#
loop_
_entity_poly.entity_id
_entity_poly.type
_entity_poly.pdbx_seq_one_letter_code
_entity_poly.pdbx_strand_id
1 'polypeptide(L)'
;MSNSEVIILLLIYSGMLIFFLVPSAKRESKKVHKEQSTFPFVFKDNLAKMVFQKKAALALALFGVALFSIQSVFAGAEWHYNAHSGNPSISYKSSALFTMGGMIIYTAILLLILGYVRTIKSIKNAKQQSGAVTE
;
A
#
# COMPACT_ATOMS: atom_id res chain seq x y z
N MET A 1 11.87 -20.84 3.19
CA MET A 1 11.30 -19.65 3.84
C MET A 1 10.07 -20.11 4.60
N SER A 2 10.06 -19.92 5.91
CA SER A 2 8.93 -20.39 6.74
C SER A 2 7.70 -19.50 6.54
N ASN A 3 6.49 -20.04 6.70
CA ASN A 3 5.26 -19.25 6.58
C ASN A 3 5.24 -18.05 7.54
N SER A 4 5.86 -18.19 8.71
CA SER A 4 6.01 -17.11 9.71
C SER A 4 6.90 -15.97 9.22
N GLU A 5 8.03 -16.24 8.57
CA GLU A 5 8.90 -15.21 7.98
C GLU A 5 8.15 -14.35 6.96
N VAL A 6 7.37 -14.99 6.09
CA VAL A 6 6.58 -14.30 5.05
C VAL A 6 5.52 -13.40 5.68
N ILE A 7 4.82 -13.88 6.71
CA ILE A 7 3.79 -13.10 7.41
C ILE A 7 4.40 -11.88 8.12
N ILE A 8 5.56 -12.05 8.78
CA ILE A 8 6.25 -10.95 9.46
C ILE A 8 6.71 -9.88 8.46
N LEU A 9 7.30 -10.30 7.34
CA LEU A 9 7.71 -9.37 6.27
C LEU A 9 6.53 -8.60 5.68
N LEU A 10 5.40 -9.27 5.44
CA LEU A 10 4.16 -8.63 5.00
C LEU A 10 3.65 -7.60 6.01
N LEU A 11 3.68 -7.93 7.31
CA LEU A 11 3.27 -7.01 8.37
C LEU A 11 4.16 -5.76 8.43
N ILE A 12 5.48 -5.94 8.38
CA ILE A 12 6.45 -4.84 8.37
C ILE A 12 6.24 -3.95 7.15
N TYR A 13 6.13 -4.56 5.96
CA TYR A 13 5.86 -3.86 4.71
C TYR A 13 4.57 -3.05 4.78
N SER A 14 3.48 -3.65 5.27
CA SER A 14 2.19 -2.98 5.43
C SER A 14 2.25 -1.82 6.42
N GLY A 15 2.94 -1.99 7.55
CA GLY A 15 3.16 -0.91 8.53
C GLY A 15 3.91 0.28 7.92
N MET A 16 4.98 0.01 7.16
CA MET A 16 5.74 1.04 6.45
C MET A 16 4.88 1.75 5.40
N LEU A 17 4.15 1.00 4.58
CA LEU A 17 3.25 1.57 3.58
C LEU A 17 2.21 2.48 4.23
N ILE A 18 1.53 2.01 5.27
CA ILE A 18 0.52 2.80 5.99
C ILE A 18 1.15 4.08 6.54
N PHE A 19 2.34 4.01 7.13
CA PHE A 19 3.04 5.18 7.66
C PHE A 19 3.32 6.26 6.61
N PHE A 20 3.73 5.85 5.40
CA PHE A 20 4.01 6.79 4.30
C PHE A 20 2.75 7.24 3.55
N LEU A 21 1.72 6.38 3.48
CA LEU A 21 0.46 6.63 2.77
C LEU A 21 -0.59 7.37 3.58
N VAL A 22 -0.47 7.44 4.91
CA VAL A 22 -1.39 8.22 5.75
C VAL A 22 -0.86 9.66 5.89
N PRO A 23 -1.53 10.65 5.26
CA PRO A 23 -1.21 12.05 5.46
C PRO A 23 -1.15 12.41 6.94
N SER A 24 -0.06 13.08 7.33
CA SER A 24 0.10 13.61 8.68
C SER A 24 -1.00 14.65 8.95
N ALA A 25 -1.71 14.49 10.07
CA ALA A 25 -2.92 15.23 10.44
C ALA A 25 -2.80 16.76 10.44
N LYS A 26 -1.58 17.32 10.32
CA LYS A 26 -1.29 18.76 10.42
C LYS A 26 -1.87 19.65 9.29
N ARG A 27 -2.54 19.10 8.26
CA ARG A 27 -3.07 19.89 7.13
C ARG A 27 -4.53 19.60 6.72
N GLU A 28 -5.36 19.02 7.59
CA GLU A 28 -6.82 18.94 7.32
C GLU A 28 -7.59 20.21 7.73
N SER A 29 -6.90 21.34 7.91
CA SER A 29 -7.60 22.60 8.19
C SER A 29 -8.22 23.16 6.91
N LYS A 30 -9.55 23.27 6.94
CA LYS A 30 -10.36 24.21 6.15
C LYS A 30 -10.43 23.94 4.65
N LYS A 31 -11.24 22.97 4.23
CA LYS A 31 -12.04 22.98 2.97
C LYS A 31 -12.81 21.66 2.83
N VAL A 32 -13.53 21.25 3.87
CA VAL A 32 -14.67 20.36 3.61
C VAL A 32 -15.74 21.32 3.10
N HIS A 33 -15.91 21.37 1.78
CA HIS A 33 -17.00 22.12 1.16
C HIS A 33 -18.29 21.69 1.85
N LYS A 34 -18.99 22.67 2.43
CA LYS A 34 -20.23 22.50 3.19
C LYS A 34 -21.42 22.02 2.33
N GLU A 35 -21.17 21.64 1.09
CA GLU A 35 -22.17 21.27 0.09
C GLU A 35 -22.04 19.78 -0.21
N GLN A 36 -22.96 18.99 0.36
CA GLN A 36 -23.50 17.75 -0.21
C GLN A 36 -22.50 16.83 -0.96
N SER A 37 -21.30 16.61 -0.42
CA SER A 37 -20.31 15.77 -1.07
C SER A 37 -20.71 14.30 -0.92
N THR A 38 -21.19 13.70 -2.01
CA THR A 38 -21.49 12.26 -2.10
C THR A 38 -20.23 11.43 -1.83
N PHE A 39 -20.39 10.26 -1.19
CA PHE A 39 -19.30 9.33 -0.85
C PHE A 39 -18.23 9.14 -1.96
N PRO A 40 -18.59 8.86 -3.23
CA PRO A 40 -17.59 8.65 -4.30
C PRO A 40 -16.70 9.87 -4.54
N PHE A 41 -17.22 11.09 -4.38
CA PHE A 41 -16.43 12.31 -4.53
C PHE A 41 -15.38 12.44 -3.43
N VAL A 42 -15.79 12.23 -2.18
CA VAL A 42 -14.89 12.27 -1.01
C VAL A 42 -13.87 11.14 -1.05
N PHE A 43 -14.27 9.94 -1.50
CA PHE A 43 -13.37 8.82 -1.70
C PHE A 43 -12.29 9.10 -2.74
N LYS A 44 -12.69 9.60 -3.92
CA LYS A 44 -11.75 9.95 -4.99
C LYS A 44 -10.77 11.04 -4.57
N ASP A 45 -11.25 12.09 -3.89
CA ASP A 45 -10.40 13.17 -3.38
C ASP A 45 -9.40 12.67 -2.32
N ASN A 46 -9.85 11.83 -1.38
CA ASN A 46 -8.98 11.21 -0.39
C ASN A 46 -7.92 10.31 -1.03
N LEU A 47 -8.31 9.49 -1.99
CA LEU A 47 -7.39 8.59 -2.68
C LEU A 47 -6.34 9.38 -3.47
N ALA A 48 -6.76 10.43 -4.20
CA ALA A 48 -5.84 11.31 -4.91
C ALA A 48 -4.85 11.99 -3.94
N LYS A 49 -5.33 12.52 -2.81
CA LYS A 49 -4.45 13.11 -1.78
C LYS A 49 -3.46 12.11 -1.21
N MET A 50 -3.85 10.85 -1.06
CA MET A 50 -2.96 9.79 -0.59
C MET A 50 -1.90 9.39 -1.63
N VAL A 51 -2.23 9.38 -2.92
CA VAL A 51 -1.29 8.99 -3.99
C VAL A 51 -0.35 10.15 -4.35
N PHE A 52 -0.83 11.39 -4.34
CA PHE A 52 -0.06 12.57 -4.75
C PHE A 52 0.65 13.30 -3.61
N GLN A 53 0.66 12.76 -2.39
CA GLN A 53 1.43 13.35 -1.29
C GLN A 53 2.94 13.13 -1.49
N LYS A 54 3.77 14.09 -1.05
CA LYS A 54 5.24 13.98 -1.12
C LYS A 54 5.79 12.68 -0.50
N LYS A 55 5.12 12.15 0.52
CA LYS A 55 5.50 10.89 1.19
C LYS A 55 5.15 9.63 0.39
N ALA A 56 4.20 9.70 -0.54
CA ALA A 56 3.85 8.57 -1.40
C ALA A 56 4.98 8.24 -2.38
N ALA A 57 5.83 9.21 -2.73
CA ALA A 57 7.06 8.93 -3.48
C ALA A 57 8.00 7.97 -2.73
N LEU A 58 8.11 8.10 -1.41
CA LEU A 58 8.88 7.16 -0.58
C LEU A 58 8.21 5.78 -0.52
N ALA A 59 6.88 5.73 -0.38
CA ALA A 59 6.13 4.47 -0.44
C ALA A 59 6.33 3.76 -1.80
N LEU A 60 6.29 4.51 -2.90
CA LEU A 60 6.52 3.98 -4.25
C LEU A 60 7.96 3.50 -4.45
N ALA A 61 8.94 4.24 -3.93
CA ALA A 61 10.34 3.83 -3.96
C ALA A 61 10.53 2.51 -3.19
N LEU A 62 10.00 2.42 -1.96
CA LEU A 62 10.05 1.19 -1.16
C LEU A 62 9.35 0.02 -1.84
N PHE A 63 8.23 0.28 -2.50
CA PHE A 63 7.55 -0.74 -3.30
C PHE A 63 8.43 -1.23 -4.45
N GLY A 64 9.10 -0.32 -5.17
CA GLY A 64 10.09 -0.66 -6.19
C GLY A 64 11.24 -1.50 -5.64
N VAL A 65 11.79 -1.13 -4.47
CA VAL A 65 12.83 -1.91 -3.77
C VAL A 65 12.31 -3.31 -3.41
N ALA A 66 11.07 -3.44 -2.96
CA ALA A 66 10.48 -4.74 -2.64
C ALA A 66 10.36 -5.64 -3.88
N LEU A 67 9.86 -5.10 -5.00
CA LEU A 67 9.77 -5.85 -6.26
C LEU A 67 11.16 -6.26 -6.78
N PHE A 68 12.12 -5.35 -6.73
CA PHE A 68 13.50 -5.65 -7.10
C PHE A 68 14.10 -6.74 -6.21
N SER A 69 13.87 -6.67 -4.89
CA SER A 69 14.36 -7.68 -3.94
C SER A 69 13.78 -9.05 -4.23
N ILE A 70 12.49 -9.15 -4.54
CA ILE A 70 11.85 -10.41 -4.96
C ILE A 70 12.57 -10.97 -6.19
N GLN A 71 12.81 -10.14 -7.21
CA GLN A 71 13.53 -10.57 -8.42
C GLN A 71 14.93 -11.10 -8.08
N SER A 72 15.69 -10.35 -7.29
CA SER A 72 17.06 -10.69 -6.92
C SER A 72 17.14 -11.99 -6.13
N VAL A 73 16.20 -12.24 -5.22
CA VAL A 73 16.15 -13.48 -4.43
C VAL A 73 15.91 -14.69 -5.34
N PHE A 74 14.92 -14.63 -6.23
CA PHE A 74 14.65 -15.75 -7.15
C PHE A 74 15.80 -15.96 -8.14
N ALA A 75 16.38 -14.89 -8.69
CA ALA A 75 17.53 -14.98 -9.58
C ALA A 75 18.77 -15.58 -8.88
N GLY A 76 19.03 -15.18 -7.62
CA GLY A 76 20.11 -15.74 -6.82
C GLY A 76 19.89 -17.21 -6.49
N ALA A 77 18.67 -17.60 -6.14
CA ALA A 77 18.32 -19.00 -5.88
C ALA A 77 18.46 -19.88 -7.13
N GLU A 78 18.01 -19.38 -8.29
CA GLU A 78 18.16 -20.06 -9.58
C GLU A 78 19.64 -20.25 -9.94
N TRP A 79 20.44 -19.19 -9.81
CA TRP A 79 21.87 -19.25 -10.08
C TRP A 79 22.57 -20.25 -9.16
N HIS A 80 22.30 -20.19 -7.85
CA HIS A 80 22.91 -21.09 -6.87
C HIS A 80 22.56 -22.56 -7.14
N TYR A 81 21.29 -22.85 -7.41
CA TYR A 81 20.85 -24.21 -7.75
C TYR A 81 21.52 -24.70 -9.03
N ASN A 82 21.49 -23.91 -10.10
CA ASN A 82 22.02 -24.31 -11.40
C ASN A 82 23.55 -24.46 -11.38
N ALA A 83 24.26 -23.71 -10.54
CA ALA A 83 25.71 -23.79 -10.39
C ALA A 83 26.19 -24.95 -9.51
N HIS A 84 25.38 -25.39 -8.54
CA HIS A 84 25.85 -26.31 -7.49
C HIS A 84 25.03 -27.60 -7.32
N SER A 85 23.87 -27.76 -7.95
CA SER A 85 23.01 -28.92 -7.70
C SER A 85 23.43 -30.20 -8.43
N GLY A 86 24.21 -30.10 -9.51
CA GLY A 86 24.52 -31.24 -10.39
C GLY A 86 23.30 -31.78 -11.17
N ASN A 87 22.15 -31.12 -11.06
CA ASN A 87 20.90 -31.47 -11.71
C ASN A 87 20.68 -30.64 -12.99
N PRO A 88 19.71 -31.02 -13.85
CA PRO A 88 19.30 -30.19 -14.98
C PRO A 88 18.86 -28.79 -14.54
N SER A 89 19.12 -27.80 -15.39
CA SER A 89 18.80 -26.41 -15.11
C SER A 89 17.31 -26.22 -14.86
N ILE A 90 16.99 -25.51 -13.78
CA ILE A 90 15.62 -25.07 -13.47
C ILE A 90 15.49 -23.57 -13.71
N SER A 91 14.25 -23.09 -13.82
CA SER A 91 13.95 -21.66 -13.83
C SER A 91 12.87 -21.31 -12.82
N TYR A 92 13.11 -20.23 -12.07
CA TYR A 92 12.16 -19.68 -11.10
C TYR A 92 11.42 -18.43 -11.59
N LYS A 93 11.53 -18.11 -12.89
CA LYS A 93 10.96 -16.89 -13.48
C LYS A 93 9.44 -16.78 -13.28
N SER A 94 8.70 -17.87 -13.44
CA SER A 94 7.24 -17.89 -13.25
C SER A 94 6.85 -17.66 -11.79
N SER A 95 7.56 -18.28 -10.85
CA SER A 95 7.36 -18.05 -9.41
C SER A 95 7.63 -16.60 -9.03
N ALA A 96 8.73 -16.01 -9.52
CA ALA A 96 9.06 -14.61 -9.29
C ALA A 96 7.94 -13.68 -9.80
N LEU A 97 7.47 -13.88 -11.02
CA LEU A 97 6.38 -13.10 -11.61
C LEU A 97 5.07 -13.24 -10.83
N PHE A 98 4.73 -14.46 -10.40
CA PHE A 98 3.53 -14.70 -9.61
C PHE A 98 3.60 -13.99 -8.24
N THR A 99 4.74 -14.06 -7.56
CA THR A 99 4.96 -13.38 -6.28
C THR A 99 4.90 -11.85 -6.45
N MET A 100 5.53 -11.30 -7.49
CA MET A 100 5.45 -9.86 -7.78
C MET A 100 4.02 -9.42 -8.10
N GLY A 101 3.31 -10.18 -8.93
CA GLY A 101 1.91 -9.92 -9.28
C GLY A 101 1.02 -9.91 -8.04
N GLY A 102 1.19 -10.91 -7.16
CA GLY A 102 0.50 -10.96 -5.88
C GLY A 102 0.80 -9.74 -5.00
N MET A 103 2.06 -9.29 -4.96
CA MET A 103 2.47 -8.11 -4.20
C MET A 103 1.86 -6.81 -4.74
N ILE A 104 1.73 -6.67 -6.07
CA ILE A 104 1.04 -5.55 -6.73
C ILE A 104 -0.44 -5.54 -6.36
N ILE A 105 -1.12 -6.68 -6.52
CA ILE A 105 -2.54 -6.81 -6.19
C ILE A 105 -2.78 -6.50 -4.71
N TYR A 106 -1.97 -7.06 -3.82
CA TYR A 106 -2.03 -6.81 -2.38
C TYR A 106 -1.91 -5.32 -2.06
N THR A 107 -0.92 -4.65 -2.66
CA THR A 107 -0.68 -3.21 -2.45
C THR A 107 -1.85 -2.36 -2.96
N ALA A 108 -2.44 -2.72 -4.11
CA ALA A 108 -3.63 -2.04 -4.64
C ALA A 108 -4.85 -2.19 -3.72
N ILE A 109 -5.11 -3.40 -3.22
CA ILE A 109 -6.19 -3.66 -2.26
C ILE A 109 -5.97 -2.85 -0.97
N LEU A 110 -4.75 -2.85 -0.45
CA LEU A 110 -4.41 -2.08 0.75
C LEU A 110 -4.66 -0.58 0.57
N LEU A 111 -4.29 -0.02 -0.58
CA LEU A 111 -4.54 1.39 -0.93
C LEU A 111 -6.04 1.71 -0.92
N LEU A 112 -6.86 0.84 -1.53
CA LEU A 112 -8.32 1.01 -1.57
C LEU A 112 -8.95 0.95 -0.18
N ILE A 113 -8.54 -0.02 0.64
CA ILE A 113 -9.01 -0.15 2.04
C ILE A 113 -8.66 1.10 2.84
N LEU A 114 -7.43 1.60 2.72
CA LEU A 114 -7.01 2.81 3.44
C LEU A 114 -7.79 4.06 2.98
N GLY A 115 -8.02 4.21 1.67
CA GLY A 115 -8.87 5.27 1.13
C GLY A 115 -10.30 5.19 1.65
N TYR A 116 -10.84 3.98 1.77
CA TYR A 116 -12.20 3.72 2.25
C TYR A 116 -12.34 4.09 3.73
N VAL A 117 -11.45 3.57 4.58
CA VAL A 117 -11.43 3.87 6.02
C VAL A 117 -11.27 5.37 6.27
N ARG A 118 -10.41 6.04 5.51
CA ARG A 118 -10.23 7.50 5.61
C ARG A 118 -11.51 8.25 5.24
N THR A 119 -12.21 7.81 4.21
CA THR A 119 -13.45 8.43 3.75
C THR A 119 -14.56 8.30 4.79
N ILE A 120 -14.75 7.12 5.38
CA ILE A 120 -15.70 6.93 6.49
C ILE A 120 -15.37 7.86 7.65
N LYS A 121 -14.09 7.95 8.04
CA LYS A 121 -13.65 8.80 9.14
C LYS A 121 -13.92 10.29 8.84
N SER A 122 -13.65 10.73 7.61
CA SER A 122 -13.91 12.11 7.16
C SER A 122 -15.39 12.47 7.22
N ILE A 123 -16.27 11.58 6.73
CA ILE A 123 -17.72 11.81 6.74
C ILE A 123 -18.28 11.84 8.17
N LYS A 124 -17.82 10.92 9.04
CA LYS A 124 -18.22 10.88 10.45
C LYS A 124 -17.85 12.18 11.18
N ASN A 125 -16.63 12.68 10.97
CA ASN A 125 -16.16 13.93 11.59
C ASN A 125 -16.95 15.15 11.08
N ALA A 126 -17.26 15.21 9.79
CA ALA A 126 -18.07 16.29 9.21
C ALA A 126 -19.48 16.35 9.79
N LYS A 127 -20.12 15.18 10.03
CA LYS A 127 -21.43 15.10 10.66
C LYS A 127 -21.41 15.60 12.11
N GLN A 128 -20.38 15.28 12.88
CA GLN A 128 -20.22 15.75 14.27
C GLN A 128 -20.03 17.27 14.36
N GLN A 129 -19.26 17.87 13.45
CA GLN A 129 -19.08 19.33 13.40
C GLN A 129 -20.36 20.08 12.98
N SER A 130 -21.23 19.46 12.18
CA SER A 130 -22.52 20.07 11.81
C SER A 130 -23.58 20.02 12.90
N GLY A 131 -23.50 19.07 13.84
CA GLY A 131 -24.43 18.96 14.98
C GLY A 131 -24.08 19.87 16.16
N ALA A 132 -22.81 20.27 16.29
CA ALA A 132 -22.32 21.13 17.39
C ALA A 132 -22.55 22.64 17.18
N VAL A 133 -23.17 23.05 16.06
CA VAL A 133 -23.43 24.48 15.74
C VAL A 133 -24.90 24.86 16.03
N THR A 134 -25.71 23.91 16.53
CA THR A 134 -27.15 24.08 16.78
C THR A 134 -27.55 24.02 18.24
N GLU A 135 -26.60 24.08 19.18
CA GLU A 135 -26.87 24.22 20.62
C GLU A 135 -26.45 25.60 21.14
#